data_AF-A0A956DB97-F1
#
_entry.id   AF-A0A956DB97-F1
#
_cell.length_a   1.000
_cell.length_b   1.000
_cell.length_c   1.000
_cell.angle_alpha   90.00
_cell.angle_beta   90.00
_cell.angle_gamma   90.00
#
_symmetry.space_group_name_H-M   'P 1'
#
loop_
_entity.id
_entity.type
_entity.pdbx_description
1 polymer ?
#
loop_
_entity_poly.entity_id
_entity_poly.type
_entity_poly.pdbx_seq_one_letter_code
_entity_poly.pdbx_strand_id
1 'polypeptide(L)'
;MITDKLLQILPEKVRTRVEPYAEALELMGEVRDPKVAASLGPSGVRGLIFQRGKQGVPTKIKASHDAYFDWSYPMDQPEMRELYVRAKQNQWDGDTWLDWSTDVDPESPEVRIIPDDFLNFEKLEGYIGARFTPREKARIRSDVAAWQLSQFLHGEQGALFAAAQVTEAVQFFDGKLYGATQVVDEARHVEVFHRYLDTKLNKL
;
A
#
# COMPACT_ATOMS: atom_id res chain seq x y z
N MET A 1 -25.51 0.75 9.92
CA MET A 1 -27.02 0.68 10.07
C MET A 1 -27.62 1.07 11.43
N ILE A 2 -26.90 1.05 12.57
CA ILE A 2 -27.30 1.72 13.83
C ILE A 2 -26.25 2.76 14.26
N THR A 3 -24.98 2.43 14.05
CA THR A 3 -23.80 3.32 14.18
C THR A 3 -23.93 4.60 13.35
N ASP A 4 -24.29 4.50 12.07
CA ASP A 4 -24.41 5.68 11.18
C ASP A 4 -25.42 6.71 11.68
N LYS A 5 -26.58 6.25 12.18
CA LYS A 5 -27.64 7.13 12.67
C LYS A 5 -27.22 7.85 13.96
N LEU A 6 -26.43 7.19 14.82
CA LEU A 6 -25.90 7.79 16.05
C LEU A 6 -24.76 8.77 15.75
N LEU A 7 -23.87 8.44 14.82
CA LEU A 7 -22.80 9.33 14.37
C LEU A 7 -23.34 10.61 13.73
N GLN A 8 -24.46 10.52 12.99
CA GLN A 8 -25.14 11.67 12.38
C GLN A 8 -25.73 12.68 13.38
N ILE A 9 -25.93 12.29 14.64
CA ILE A 9 -26.42 13.17 15.71
C ILE A 9 -25.26 13.94 16.37
N LEU A 10 -24.02 13.46 16.22
CA LEU A 10 -22.85 14.11 16.81
C LEU A 10 -22.45 15.38 16.03
N PRO A 11 -21.94 16.42 16.72
CA PRO A 11 -21.31 17.57 16.08
C PRO A 11 -20.17 17.13 15.15
N GLU A 12 -19.98 17.82 14.02
CA GLU A 12 -19.03 17.45 12.96
C GLU A 12 -17.61 17.15 13.49
N LYS A 13 -17.09 18.00 14.38
CA LYS A 13 -15.77 17.84 15.02
C LYS A 13 -15.66 16.59 15.90
N VAL A 14 -16.78 16.15 16.48
CA VAL A 14 -16.83 14.94 17.31
C VAL A 14 -16.99 13.73 16.40
N ARG A 15 -17.83 13.82 15.38
CA ARG A 15 -18.02 12.77 14.37
C ARG A 15 -16.72 12.38 13.71
N THR A 16 -15.97 13.33 13.14
CA THR A 16 -14.67 13.08 12.49
C THR A 16 -13.63 12.43 13.39
N ARG A 17 -13.74 12.60 14.72
CA ARG A 17 -12.86 11.91 15.68
C ARG A 17 -13.31 10.49 16.01
N VAL A 18 -14.61 10.23 16.01
CA VAL A 18 -15.20 8.96 16.47
C VAL A 18 -15.46 7.99 15.32
N GLU A 19 -15.72 8.51 14.12
CA GLU A 19 -16.03 7.76 12.90
C GLU A 19 -14.95 6.71 12.54
N PRO A 20 -13.63 6.99 12.60
CA PRO A 20 -12.62 5.96 12.35
C PRO A 20 -12.69 4.78 13.32
N TYR A 21 -13.07 5.01 14.58
CA TYR A 21 -13.21 3.95 15.58
C TYR A 21 -14.50 3.16 15.38
N ALA A 22 -15.57 3.80 14.94
CA ALA A 22 -16.83 3.14 14.63
C ALA A 22 -16.68 2.22 13.40
N GLU A 23 -16.06 2.72 12.32
CA GLU A 23 -15.73 1.93 11.13
C GLU A 23 -14.82 0.75 11.49
N ALA A 24 -13.81 0.97 12.34
CA ALA A 24 -12.92 -0.10 12.80
C ALA A 24 -13.67 -1.22 13.54
N LEU A 25 -14.64 -0.85 14.39
CA LEU A 25 -15.47 -1.81 15.11
C LEU A 25 -16.41 -2.59 14.18
N GLU A 26 -16.99 -1.92 13.19
CA GLU A 26 -17.84 -2.56 12.18
C GLU A 26 -17.04 -3.56 11.34
N LEU A 27 -15.85 -3.17 10.89
CA LEU A 27 -14.96 -4.02 10.10
C LEU A 27 -14.47 -5.25 10.88
N MET A 28 -14.20 -5.09 12.19
CA MET A 28 -13.88 -6.20 13.09
C MET A 28 -15.10 -7.11 13.34
N GLY A 29 -16.31 -6.55 13.34
CA GLY A 29 -17.57 -7.28 13.50
C GLY A 29 -17.94 -8.16 12.31
N GLU A 30 -17.42 -7.86 11.11
CA GLU A 30 -17.61 -8.68 9.91
C GLU A 30 -16.73 -9.95 9.90
N VAL A 31 -15.71 -10.05 10.77
CA VAL A 31 -14.88 -11.26 10.88
C VAL A 31 -15.63 -12.34 11.64
N ARG A 32 -16.30 -13.22 10.91
CA ARG A 32 -17.17 -14.28 11.48
C ARG A 32 -16.40 -15.47 12.05
N ASP A 33 -15.17 -15.70 11.62
CA ASP A 33 -14.35 -16.80 12.13
C ASP A 33 -13.57 -16.36 13.40
N PRO A 34 -13.77 -17.03 14.54
CA PRO A 34 -13.13 -16.61 15.80
C PRO A 34 -11.61 -16.80 15.82
N LYS A 35 -11.05 -17.73 15.03
CA LYS A 35 -9.59 -17.89 14.91
C LYS A 35 -8.99 -16.77 14.08
N VAL A 36 -9.67 -16.37 13.00
CA VAL A 36 -9.27 -15.22 12.18
C VAL A 36 -9.40 -13.92 12.99
N ALA A 37 -10.48 -13.76 13.75
CA ALA A 37 -10.64 -12.61 14.64
C ALA A 37 -9.53 -12.54 15.70
N ALA A 38 -9.15 -13.69 16.29
CA ALA A 38 -8.06 -13.76 17.26
C ALA A 38 -6.68 -13.44 16.65
N SER A 39 -6.42 -13.88 15.41
CA SER A 39 -5.14 -13.61 14.73
C SER A 39 -5.03 -12.16 14.25
N LEU A 40 -6.11 -11.57 13.77
CA LEU A 40 -6.17 -10.17 13.31
C LEU A 40 -6.33 -9.17 14.46
N GLY A 41 -6.88 -9.57 15.60
CA GLY A 41 -7.18 -8.67 16.71
C GLY A 41 -5.99 -7.80 17.15
N PRO A 42 -4.81 -8.39 17.44
CA PRO A 42 -3.65 -7.62 17.88
C PRO A 42 -3.12 -6.61 16.84
N SER A 43 -3.16 -6.92 15.54
CA SER A 43 -2.77 -5.97 14.48
C SER A 43 -3.85 -4.92 14.24
N GLY A 44 -5.13 -5.32 14.21
CA GLY A 44 -6.28 -4.43 14.09
C GLY A 44 -6.33 -3.39 15.20
N VAL A 45 -6.15 -3.78 16.46
CA VAL A 45 -6.10 -2.83 17.59
C VAL A 45 -4.93 -1.85 17.45
N ARG A 46 -3.74 -2.32 17.06
CA ARG A 46 -2.56 -1.45 16.87
C ARG A 46 -2.74 -0.45 15.72
N GLY A 47 -3.35 -0.88 14.63
CA GLY A 47 -3.56 -0.05 13.44
C GLY A 47 -4.75 0.88 13.58
N LEU A 48 -5.92 0.34 13.93
CA LEU A 48 -7.18 1.07 13.90
C LEU A 48 -7.45 1.88 15.18
N ILE A 49 -7.12 1.33 16.35
CA ILE A 49 -7.37 2.00 17.64
C ILE A 49 -6.17 2.86 18.04
N PHE A 50 -4.96 2.29 18.08
CA PHE A 50 -3.78 3.04 18.50
C PHE A 50 -3.14 3.89 17.40
N GLN A 51 -3.59 3.73 16.15
CA GLN A 51 -3.07 4.45 14.99
C GLN A 51 -1.55 4.48 14.95
N ARG A 52 -0.88 3.36 15.26
CA ARG A 52 0.60 3.32 15.41
C ARG A 52 1.35 3.86 14.19
N GLY A 53 0.82 3.67 12.99
CA GLY A 53 1.39 4.21 11.75
C GLY A 53 1.29 5.74 11.61
N LYS A 54 0.50 6.43 12.44
CA LYS A 54 0.27 7.89 12.40
C LYS A 54 0.90 8.65 13.56
N GLN A 55 1.70 8.00 14.39
CA GLN A 55 2.26 8.60 15.61
C GLN A 55 3.50 9.48 15.39
N GLY A 56 3.97 9.61 14.14
CA GLY A 56 5.16 10.42 13.82
C GLY A 56 6.48 9.87 14.38
N VAL A 57 6.47 8.64 14.89
CA VAL A 57 7.65 7.93 15.40
C VAL A 57 7.75 6.54 14.77
N PRO A 58 8.96 5.98 14.57
CA PRO A 58 9.12 4.64 14.03
C PRO A 58 8.42 3.58 14.88
N THR A 59 7.70 2.66 14.23
CA THR A 59 7.14 1.48 14.90
C THR A 59 8.22 0.41 15.04
N LYS A 60 8.61 0.10 16.28
CA LYS A 60 9.55 -0.99 16.57
C LYS A 60 8.84 -2.35 16.49
N ILE A 61 9.31 -3.23 15.60
CA ILE A 61 8.83 -4.60 15.45
C ILE A 61 9.96 -5.55 15.84
N LYS A 62 9.66 -6.55 16.68
CA LYS A 62 10.63 -7.58 17.08
C LYS A 62 10.74 -8.64 15.99
N ALA A 63 11.95 -8.94 15.52
CA ALA A 63 12.22 -10.12 14.72
C ALA A 63 12.26 -11.36 15.64
N SER A 64 11.59 -12.44 15.25
CA SER A 64 11.44 -13.67 16.05
C SER A 64 11.97 -14.92 15.34
N HIS A 65 12.75 -14.76 14.28
CA HIS A 65 13.40 -15.83 13.54
C HIS A 65 14.91 -15.81 13.81
N ASP A 66 15.56 -16.96 13.63
CA ASP A 66 17.02 -17.05 13.65
C ASP A 66 17.59 -16.62 12.30
N ALA A 67 18.66 -15.83 12.32
CA ALA A 67 19.41 -15.54 11.10
C ALA A 67 20.15 -16.81 10.65
N TYR A 68 19.96 -17.20 9.39
CA TYR A 68 20.62 -18.37 8.82
C TYR A 68 21.86 -17.96 8.02
N PHE A 69 23.04 -18.40 8.47
CA PHE A 69 24.31 -18.14 7.80
C PHE A 69 25.02 -19.46 7.50
N ASP A 70 25.13 -19.79 6.21
CA ASP A 70 25.68 -21.06 5.73
C ASP A 70 26.96 -20.83 4.91
N TRP A 71 28.03 -21.51 5.27
CA TRP A 71 29.34 -21.44 4.63
C TRP A 71 29.52 -22.42 3.47
N SER A 72 28.56 -23.30 3.22
CA SER A 72 28.69 -24.37 2.23
C SER A 72 28.26 -23.97 0.81
N TYR A 73 27.57 -22.83 0.66
CA TYR A 73 27.10 -22.29 -0.63
C TYR A 73 26.36 -23.32 -1.50
N PRO A 74 25.34 -24.04 -0.96
CA PRO A 74 24.64 -25.07 -1.70
C PRO A 74 23.86 -24.48 -2.89
N MET A 75 23.66 -25.31 -3.92
CA MET A 75 22.84 -25.00 -5.10
C MET A 75 21.81 -26.10 -5.30
N ASP A 76 20.98 -26.31 -4.28
CA ASP A 76 20.04 -27.42 -4.16
C ASP A 76 18.58 -27.02 -4.45
N GLN A 77 18.32 -25.75 -4.83
CA GLN A 77 17.00 -25.24 -5.21
C GLN A 77 17.04 -24.58 -6.60
N PRO A 78 17.11 -25.38 -7.68
CA PRO A 78 17.31 -24.87 -9.03
C PRO A 78 16.20 -23.93 -9.52
N GLU A 79 14.96 -24.09 -9.06
CA GLU A 79 13.83 -23.22 -9.40
C GLU A 79 14.01 -21.81 -8.83
N MET A 80 14.50 -21.70 -7.58
CA MET A 80 14.81 -20.41 -6.96
C MET A 80 15.99 -19.75 -7.65
N ARG A 81 16.98 -20.55 -8.06
CA ARG A 81 18.12 -20.06 -8.84
C ARG A 81 17.68 -19.49 -10.18
N GLU A 82 16.72 -20.13 -10.86
CA GLU A 82 16.14 -19.65 -12.11
C GLU A 82 15.43 -18.30 -11.91
N LEU A 83 14.59 -18.18 -10.88
CA LEU A 83 13.94 -16.91 -10.53
C LEU A 83 14.96 -15.81 -10.26
N TYR A 84 16.03 -16.11 -9.53
CA TYR A 84 17.12 -15.17 -9.31
C TYR A 84 17.81 -14.72 -10.60
N VAL A 85 18.09 -15.64 -11.54
CA VAL A 85 18.67 -15.27 -12.85
C VAL A 85 17.76 -14.30 -13.59
N ARG A 86 16.47 -14.63 -13.68
CA ARG A 86 15.48 -13.81 -14.39
C ARG A 86 15.33 -12.44 -13.72
N ALA A 87 15.21 -12.39 -12.40
CA ALA A 87 15.07 -11.14 -11.66
C ALA A 87 16.29 -10.24 -11.84
N LYS A 88 17.50 -10.79 -11.74
CA LYS A 88 18.75 -10.05 -11.94
C LYS A 88 18.89 -9.50 -13.37
N GLN A 89 18.48 -10.26 -14.38
CA GLN A 89 18.59 -9.85 -15.79
C GLN A 89 17.56 -8.79 -16.19
N ASN A 90 16.41 -8.76 -15.51
CA ASN A 90 15.30 -7.84 -15.80
C ASN A 90 15.19 -6.71 -14.76
N GLN A 91 16.31 -6.31 -14.16
CA GLN A 91 16.34 -5.15 -13.29
C GLN A 91 16.14 -3.86 -14.08
N TRP A 92 15.47 -2.91 -13.46
CA TRP A 92 15.24 -1.58 -13.99
C TRP A 92 15.68 -0.52 -12.99
N ASP A 93 15.99 0.67 -13.48
CA ASP A 93 16.42 1.78 -12.65
C ASP A 93 15.41 2.93 -12.81
N GLY A 94 14.80 3.32 -11.70
CA GLY A 94 13.76 4.33 -11.68
C GLY A 94 14.24 5.71 -12.11
N ASP A 95 15.52 6.02 -11.92
CA ASP A 95 16.09 7.31 -12.33
C ASP A 95 16.29 7.43 -13.83
N THR A 96 16.58 6.31 -14.50
CA THR A 96 16.99 6.32 -15.92
C THR A 96 15.94 5.75 -16.87
N TRP A 97 15.05 4.88 -16.40
CA TRP A 97 14.00 4.27 -17.24
C TRP A 97 12.74 5.12 -17.34
N LEU A 98 12.51 6.01 -16.37
CA LEU A 98 11.37 6.93 -16.37
C LEU A 98 11.85 8.34 -16.70
N ASP A 99 11.20 8.97 -17.68
CA ASP A 99 11.47 10.38 -17.99
C ASP A 99 10.76 11.31 -16.99
N TRP A 100 11.46 11.59 -15.89
CA TRP A 100 10.99 12.49 -14.83
C TRP A 100 10.86 13.95 -15.27
N SER A 101 11.34 14.34 -16.45
CA SER A 101 11.13 15.69 -16.98
C SER A 101 9.72 15.90 -17.53
N THR A 102 8.97 14.80 -17.78
CA THR A 102 7.58 14.84 -18.23
C THR A 102 6.73 15.69 -17.28
N ASP A 103 6.09 16.73 -17.80
CA ASP A 103 5.13 17.51 -17.05
C ASP A 103 3.82 16.73 -16.89
N VAL A 104 3.33 16.64 -15.66
CA VAL A 104 2.15 15.84 -15.31
C VAL A 104 1.15 16.79 -14.67
N ASP A 105 0.08 17.10 -15.39
CA ASP A 105 -1.12 17.73 -14.83
C ASP A 105 -2.11 16.62 -14.42
N PRO A 106 -2.31 16.38 -13.11
CA PRO A 106 -3.18 15.31 -12.64
C PRO A 106 -4.66 15.50 -12.98
N GLU A 107 -5.08 16.72 -13.29
CA GLU A 107 -6.45 17.07 -13.65
C GLU A 107 -6.63 17.26 -15.16
N SER A 108 -5.62 16.92 -15.96
CA SER A 108 -5.66 17.10 -17.41
C SER A 108 -6.87 16.38 -18.03
N PRO A 109 -7.66 17.07 -18.87
CA PRO A 109 -8.76 16.46 -19.60
C PRO A 109 -8.28 15.67 -20.83
N GLU A 110 -7.06 15.93 -21.30
CA GLU A 110 -6.48 15.29 -22.48
C GLU A 110 -5.67 14.04 -22.08
N VAL A 111 -4.75 14.21 -21.13
CA VAL A 111 -3.84 13.15 -20.66
C VAL A 111 -4.28 12.74 -19.25
N ARG A 112 -5.19 11.76 -19.19
CA ARG A 112 -5.78 11.33 -17.92
C ARG A 112 -4.86 10.35 -17.19
N ILE A 113 -4.63 10.57 -15.90
CA ILE A 113 -3.85 9.63 -15.06
C ILE A 113 -4.52 8.27 -14.95
N ILE A 114 -5.85 8.24 -14.81
CA ILE A 114 -6.65 7.01 -14.87
C ILE A 114 -7.69 7.08 -15.99
N PRO A 115 -7.98 5.95 -16.66
CA PRO A 115 -9.00 5.87 -17.70
C PRO A 115 -10.40 6.32 -17.22
N ASP A 116 -11.24 6.78 -18.15
CA ASP A 116 -12.60 7.27 -17.85
C ASP A 116 -13.53 6.14 -17.34
N ASP A 117 -13.29 4.90 -17.74
CA ASP A 117 -14.05 3.72 -17.33
C ASP A 117 -13.57 3.13 -15.99
N PHE A 118 -12.46 3.60 -15.43
CA PHE A 118 -11.99 3.20 -14.11
C PHE A 118 -13.01 3.58 -13.02
N LEU A 119 -13.68 4.72 -13.18
CA LEU A 119 -14.75 5.18 -12.30
C LEU A 119 -16.08 5.23 -13.06
N ASN A 120 -17.07 4.46 -12.61
CA ASN A 120 -18.42 4.56 -13.14
C ASN A 120 -19.14 5.79 -12.58
N PHE A 121 -18.86 6.96 -13.17
CA PHE A 121 -19.46 8.22 -12.77
C PHE A 121 -20.99 8.22 -12.93
N GLU A 122 -21.54 7.54 -13.93
CA GLU A 122 -23.01 7.46 -14.09
C GLU A 122 -23.68 6.78 -12.90
N LYS A 123 -23.11 5.66 -12.44
CA LYS A 123 -23.57 4.95 -11.26
C LYS A 123 -23.40 5.78 -9.99
N LEU A 124 -22.27 6.48 -9.87
CA LEU A 124 -21.99 7.34 -8.72
C LEU A 124 -22.98 8.52 -8.65
N GLU A 125 -23.19 9.22 -9.77
CA GLU A 125 -24.16 10.31 -9.93
C GLU A 125 -25.59 9.83 -9.64
N GLY A 126 -25.94 8.62 -10.09
CA GLY A 126 -27.22 7.98 -9.80
C GLY A 126 -27.43 7.66 -8.31
N TYR A 127 -26.37 7.25 -7.61
CA TYR A 127 -26.42 6.96 -6.16
C TYR A 127 -26.53 8.23 -5.31
N ILE A 128 -25.78 9.29 -5.64
CA ILE A 128 -25.76 10.55 -4.89
C ILE A 128 -26.92 11.49 -5.26
N GLY A 129 -27.57 11.28 -6.42
CA GLY A 129 -28.64 12.13 -6.92
C GLY A 129 -28.17 13.50 -7.45
N ALA A 130 -26.90 13.63 -7.83
CA ALA A 130 -26.28 14.86 -8.32
C ALA A 130 -25.32 14.57 -9.47
N ARG A 131 -25.09 15.56 -10.34
CA ARG A 131 -24.15 15.45 -11.47
C ARG A 131 -22.83 16.12 -11.12
N PHE A 132 -21.73 15.53 -11.56
CA PHE A 132 -20.42 16.17 -11.46
C PHE A 132 -20.12 16.97 -12.72
N THR A 133 -19.56 18.16 -12.53
CA THR A 133 -18.94 18.94 -13.60
C THR A 133 -17.70 18.23 -14.14
N PRO A 134 -17.24 18.56 -15.37
CA PRO A 134 -16.00 17.98 -15.92
C PRO A 134 -14.78 18.17 -15.00
N ARG A 135 -14.70 19.33 -14.34
CA ARG A 135 -13.63 19.63 -13.38
C ARG A 135 -13.69 18.76 -12.14
N GLU A 136 -14.88 18.53 -11.58
CA GLU A 136 -15.04 17.62 -10.44
C GLU A 136 -14.67 16.19 -10.81
N LYS A 137 -15.05 15.72 -12.01
CA LYS A 137 -14.64 14.39 -12.49
C LYS A 137 -13.12 14.28 -12.62
N ALA A 138 -12.46 15.30 -13.16
CA ALA A 138 -11.01 15.34 -13.25
C ALA A 138 -10.35 15.30 -11.88
N ARG A 139 -10.85 16.11 -10.94
CA ARG A 139 -10.37 16.14 -9.56
C ARG A 139 -10.54 14.80 -8.86
N ILE A 140 -11.72 14.18 -8.95
CA ILE A 140 -11.99 12.87 -8.35
C ILE A 140 -11.03 11.82 -8.92
N ARG A 141 -10.78 11.82 -10.24
CA ARG A 141 -9.81 10.91 -10.86
C ARG A 141 -8.40 11.10 -10.29
N SER A 142 -7.94 12.35 -10.21
CA SER A 142 -6.64 12.70 -9.63
C SER A 142 -6.53 12.24 -8.17
N ASP A 143 -7.55 12.51 -7.35
CA ASP A 143 -7.54 12.16 -5.93
C ASP A 143 -7.62 10.64 -5.71
N VAL A 144 -8.36 9.90 -6.55
CA VAL A 144 -8.36 8.42 -6.53
C VAL A 144 -6.99 7.86 -6.91
N ALA A 145 -6.36 8.39 -7.95
CA ALA A 145 -5.02 7.96 -8.36
C ALA A 145 -3.98 8.23 -7.27
N ALA A 146 -4.00 9.43 -6.68
CA ALA A 146 -3.14 9.80 -5.56
C ALA A 146 -3.35 8.88 -4.34
N TRP A 147 -4.62 8.61 -4.00
CA TRP A 147 -4.95 7.68 -2.92
C TRP A 147 -4.41 6.28 -3.18
N GLN A 148 -4.62 5.74 -4.40
CA GLN A 148 -4.15 4.42 -4.78
C GLN A 148 -2.62 4.31 -4.73
N LEU A 149 -1.90 5.28 -5.32
CA LEU A 149 -0.44 5.32 -5.28
C LEU A 149 0.09 5.45 -3.86
N SER A 150 -0.61 6.18 -2.98
CA SER A 150 -0.28 6.24 -1.55
C SER A 150 -0.46 4.87 -0.87
N GLN A 151 -1.49 4.11 -1.23
CA GLN A 151 -1.66 2.74 -0.73
C GLN A 151 -0.53 1.83 -1.22
N PHE A 152 -0.11 1.94 -2.48
CA PHE A 152 1.03 1.20 -3.00
C PHE A 152 2.30 1.58 -2.26
N LEU A 153 2.64 2.87 -2.12
CA LEU A 153 3.82 3.28 -1.36
C LEU A 153 3.90 2.64 0.04
N HIS A 154 2.79 2.65 0.79
CA HIS A 154 2.74 1.98 2.10
C HIS A 154 2.82 0.46 2.00
N GLY A 155 2.17 -0.13 1.00
CA GLY A 155 2.25 -1.56 0.70
C GLY A 155 3.68 -2.01 0.42
N GLU A 156 4.39 -1.30 -0.46
CA GLU A 156 5.77 -1.62 -0.84
C GLU A 156 6.74 -1.40 0.31
N GLN A 157 6.51 -0.40 1.18
CA GLN A 157 7.30 -0.26 2.40
C GLN A 157 7.12 -1.47 3.33
N GLY A 158 5.89 -2.00 3.42
CA GLY A 158 5.60 -3.23 4.15
C GLY A 158 6.19 -4.47 3.49
N ALA A 159 6.12 -4.56 2.16
CA ALA A 159 6.70 -5.64 1.37
C ALA A 159 8.22 -5.65 1.48
N LEU A 160 8.88 -4.49 1.43
CA LEU A 160 10.31 -4.33 1.66
C LEU A 160 10.71 -4.86 3.05
N PHE A 161 9.96 -4.49 4.08
CA PHE A 161 10.17 -5.01 5.43
C PHE A 161 10.02 -6.54 5.49
N ALA A 162 8.98 -7.09 4.87
CA ALA A 162 8.74 -8.53 4.82
C ALA A 162 9.83 -9.27 4.03
N ALA A 163 10.21 -8.77 2.86
CA ALA A 163 11.24 -9.34 2.00
C ALA A 163 12.59 -9.39 2.73
N ALA A 164 12.94 -8.35 3.47
CA ALA A 164 14.14 -8.32 4.29
C ALA A 164 14.13 -9.44 5.36
N GLN A 165 13.03 -9.56 6.11
CA GLN A 165 12.90 -10.60 7.14
C GLN A 165 12.87 -12.03 6.57
N VAL A 166 12.18 -12.25 5.45
CA VAL A 166 12.12 -13.56 4.80
C VAL A 166 13.50 -13.96 4.25
N THR A 167 14.24 -13.00 3.67
CA THR A 167 15.60 -13.24 3.16
C THR A 167 16.59 -13.56 4.29
N GLU A 168 16.43 -12.94 5.45
CA GLU A 168 17.22 -13.26 6.65
C GLU A 168 16.89 -14.68 7.16
N ALA A 169 15.59 -15.02 7.24
CA ALA A 169 15.09 -16.27 7.81
C ALA A 169 15.25 -17.51 6.92
N VAL A 170 15.27 -17.37 5.59
CA VAL A 170 15.29 -18.53 4.67
C VAL A 170 16.56 -19.35 4.85
N GLN A 171 16.40 -20.68 4.88
CA GLN A 171 17.47 -21.63 5.26
C GLN A 171 18.13 -22.34 4.06
N PHE A 172 17.79 -21.94 2.83
CA PHE A 172 18.42 -22.45 1.62
C PHE A 172 19.03 -21.30 0.82
N PHE A 173 20.20 -21.53 0.26
CA PHE A 173 21.08 -20.47 -0.25
C PHE A 173 20.51 -19.78 -1.50
N ASP A 174 19.97 -20.54 -2.46
CA ASP A 174 19.32 -19.98 -3.65
C ASP A 174 18.10 -19.11 -3.31
N GLY A 175 17.41 -19.43 -2.21
CA GLY A 175 16.32 -18.63 -1.68
C GLY A 175 16.78 -17.27 -1.17
N LYS A 176 17.97 -17.20 -0.56
CA LYS A 176 18.58 -15.91 -0.17
C LYS A 176 18.95 -15.08 -1.40
N LEU A 177 19.50 -15.71 -2.44
CA LEU A 177 19.84 -15.02 -3.68
C LEU A 177 18.59 -14.40 -4.33
N TYR A 178 17.51 -15.16 -4.42
CA TYR A 178 16.26 -14.65 -4.97
C TYR A 178 15.60 -13.61 -4.04
N GLY A 179 15.53 -13.87 -2.74
CA GLY A 179 15.00 -12.94 -1.75
C GLY A 179 15.71 -11.58 -1.77
N ALA A 180 17.03 -11.56 -1.97
CA ALA A 180 17.78 -10.33 -2.12
C ALA A 180 17.31 -9.48 -3.32
N THR A 181 16.88 -10.11 -4.42
CA THR A 181 16.30 -9.35 -5.54
C THR A 181 14.97 -8.73 -5.18
N GLN A 182 14.12 -9.42 -4.39
CA GLN A 182 12.86 -8.85 -3.91
C GLN A 182 13.09 -7.66 -2.98
N VAL A 183 14.10 -7.71 -2.10
CA VAL A 183 14.45 -6.55 -1.26
C VAL A 183 14.81 -5.33 -2.11
N VAL A 184 15.58 -5.51 -3.17
CA VAL A 184 15.93 -4.42 -4.10
C VAL A 184 14.71 -3.96 -4.90
N ASP A 185 13.87 -4.88 -5.37
CA ASP A 185 12.66 -4.56 -6.13
C ASP A 185 11.71 -3.68 -5.30
N GLU A 186 11.38 -4.07 -4.05
CA GLU A 186 10.48 -3.28 -3.21
C GLU A 186 11.10 -1.94 -2.79
N ALA A 187 12.42 -1.87 -2.63
CA ALA A 187 13.10 -0.60 -2.39
C ALA A 187 12.92 0.38 -3.57
N ARG A 188 13.06 -0.11 -4.81
CA ARG A 188 12.86 0.70 -6.02
C ARG A 188 11.40 1.07 -6.22
N HIS A 189 10.46 0.19 -5.87
CA HIS A 189 9.03 0.53 -5.89
C HIS A 189 8.71 1.67 -4.91
N VAL A 190 9.19 1.58 -3.66
CA VAL A 190 9.05 2.66 -2.66
C VAL A 190 9.62 3.97 -3.19
N GLU A 191 10.82 3.94 -3.75
CA GLU A 191 11.50 5.10 -4.32
C GLU A 191 10.65 5.79 -5.41
N VAL A 192 10.19 5.03 -6.41
CA VAL A 192 9.42 5.58 -7.53
C VAL A 192 8.06 6.09 -7.08
N PHE A 193 7.32 5.34 -6.26
CA PHE A 193 6.02 5.79 -5.77
C PHE A 193 6.14 7.04 -4.90
N HIS A 194 7.14 7.09 -4.01
CA HIS A 194 7.42 8.27 -3.18
C HIS A 194 7.72 9.49 -4.06
N ARG A 195 8.65 9.38 -5.00
CA ARG A 195 9.03 10.48 -5.88
C ARG A 195 7.86 10.95 -6.75
N TYR A 196 7.03 10.05 -7.24
CA TYR A 196 5.87 10.41 -8.05
C TYR A 196 4.82 11.16 -7.22
N LEU A 197 4.52 10.69 -6.00
CA LEU A 197 3.59 11.35 -5.08
C LEU A 197 4.07 12.75 -4.67
N ASP A 198 5.37 12.91 -4.43
CA ASP A 198 6.01 14.18 -4.09
C ASP A 198 6.02 15.12 -5.31
N THR A 199 6.74 14.75 -6.37
CA THR A 199 7.11 15.67 -7.45
C THR A 199 6.07 15.84 -8.56
N LYS A 200 5.14 14.88 -8.72
CA LYS A 200 4.12 14.90 -9.78
C LYS A 200 2.72 15.15 -9.25
N LEU A 201 2.40 14.63 -8.05
CA LEU A 201 1.07 14.77 -7.47
C LEU A 201 1.00 15.81 -6.33
N ASN A 202 2.13 16.26 -5.79
CA ASN A 202 2.22 17.20 -4.66
C ASN A 202 1.37 16.75 -3.45
N LYS A 203 1.56 15.49 -3.02
CA LYS A 203 0.75 14.86 -1.94
C LYS A 203 1.54 14.50 -0.68
N LEU A 204 2.85 14.73 -0.67
CA LEU A 204 3.74 14.53 0.49
C LEU A 204 4.17 15.88 1.05
#